data_AF-A0A959C014-F1
#
_entry.id   AF-A0A959C014-F1
#
_cell.length_a   1.000
_cell.length_b   1.000
_cell.length_c   1.000
_cell.angle_alpha   90.00
_cell.angle_beta   90.00
_cell.angle_gamma   90.00
#
_symmetry.space_group_name_H-M   'P 1'
#
loop_
_entity.id
_entity.type
_entity.pdbx_description
1 polymer ?
#
loop_
_entity_poly.entity_id
_entity_poly.type
_entity_poly.pdbx_seq_one_letter_code
_entity_poly.pdbx_strand_id
1 'polypeptide(L)'
;MDNLIDDILRMGGELTVRGLTREQFIMLSEQYPGLRMEREKKMKDSWIANGVRLAWLIDPFEEKAYIFHADKEPETIIGFDKVLSGEDVLPGFVLELSEFKLFV
;
A
#
# COMPACT_ATOMS: atom_id res chain seq x y z
N MET A 1 3.95 26.29 1.63
CA MET A 1 3.39 25.01 2.12
C MET A 1 2.28 24.52 1.20
N ASP A 2 1.55 25.42 0.54
CA ASP A 2 0.41 25.08 -0.33
C ASP A 2 0.73 24.35 -1.64
N ASN A 3 1.97 24.36 -2.13
CA ASN A 3 2.29 23.73 -3.43
C ASN A 3 2.71 22.25 -3.34
N LEU A 4 3.06 21.75 -2.14
CA LEU A 4 3.57 20.38 -2.03
C LEU A 4 2.48 19.33 -2.31
N ILE A 5 1.23 19.66 -1.99
CA ILE A 5 0.10 18.73 -2.02
C ILE A 5 -0.47 18.60 -3.44
N ASP A 6 -0.63 19.71 -4.15
CA ASP A 6 -1.03 19.69 -5.56
C ASP A 6 0.04 19.02 -6.43
N ASP A 7 1.31 19.17 -6.08
CA ASP A 7 2.41 18.47 -6.74
C ASP A 7 2.36 16.95 -6.45
N ILE A 8 2.05 16.52 -5.22
CA ILE A 8 1.88 15.09 -4.86
C ILE A 8 0.74 14.43 -5.65
N LEU A 9 -0.40 15.13 -5.77
CA LEU A 9 -1.56 14.64 -6.51
C LEU A 9 -1.28 14.63 -8.03
N ARG A 10 -0.62 15.68 -8.56
CA ARG A 10 -0.23 15.74 -9.99
C ARG A 10 0.82 14.71 -10.38
N MET A 11 1.72 14.35 -9.47
CA MET A 11 2.75 13.33 -9.71
C MET A 11 2.22 11.90 -9.55
N GLY A 12 0.91 11.71 -9.35
CA GLY A 12 0.27 10.39 -9.32
C GLY A 12 0.81 9.48 -8.23
N GLY A 13 1.27 10.03 -7.10
CA GLY A 13 1.88 9.24 -6.04
C GLY A 13 3.34 8.84 -6.27
N GLU A 14 4.04 9.42 -7.25
CA GLU A 14 5.52 9.52 -7.19
C GLU A 14 5.92 10.55 -6.13
N LEU A 15 5.58 10.23 -4.89
CA LEU A 15 6.36 10.70 -3.78
C LEU A 15 7.74 10.03 -3.94
N THR A 16 8.72 10.79 -4.39
CA THR A 16 10.10 10.54 -3.94
C THR A 16 10.13 10.87 -2.45
N VAL A 17 9.45 10.07 -1.61
CA VAL A 17 9.51 10.17 -0.16
C VAL A 17 10.95 9.82 0.20
N ARG A 18 11.79 10.84 0.35
CA ARG A 18 12.83 10.75 1.37
C ARG A 18 12.09 10.51 2.69
N GLY A 19 12.28 9.32 3.26
CA GLY A 19 11.54 8.70 4.37
C GLY A 19 10.76 9.66 5.25
N LEU A 20 9.43 9.65 5.12
CA LEU A 20 8.53 10.27 6.08
C LEU A 20 8.72 9.59 7.45
N THR A 21 8.72 10.36 8.53
CA THR A 21 8.67 9.79 9.88
C THR A 21 7.28 9.25 10.19
N ARG A 22 7.16 8.47 11.25
CA ARG A 22 5.87 7.92 11.71
C ARG A 22 4.85 9.00 12.02
N GLU A 23 5.28 10.08 12.68
CA GLU A 23 4.41 11.20 13.02
C GLU A 23 3.93 11.94 11.77
N GLN A 24 4.82 12.12 10.79
CA GLN A 24 4.47 12.77 9.53
C GLN A 24 3.47 11.95 8.72
N PHE A 25 3.66 10.63 8.67
CA PHE A 25 2.72 9.74 7.99
C PHE A 25 1.36 9.71 8.70
N ILE A 26 1.34 9.56 10.03
CA ILE A 26 0.09 9.57 10.80
C ILE A 26 -0.66 10.88 10.59
N MET A 27 0.02 12.02 10.72
CA MET A 27 -0.57 13.34 10.49
C MET A 27 -1.16 13.48 9.09
N LEU A 28 -0.43 13.06 8.04
CA LEU A 28 -0.95 13.06 6.67
C LEU A 28 -2.15 12.11 6.49
N SER A 29 -2.12 10.94 7.13
CA SER A 29 -3.20 9.96 7.04
C SER A 29 -4.49 10.42 7.73
N GLU A 30 -4.37 11.11 8.87
CA GLU A 30 -5.49 11.68 9.62
C GLU A 30 -6.06 12.91 8.91
N GLN A 31 -5.19 13.76 8.36
CA GLN A 31 -5.59 14.96 7.64
C GLN A 31 -6.25 14.62 6.29
N TYR A 32 -5.86 13.50 5.67
CA TYR A 32 -6.32 13.10 4.35
C TYR A 32 -6.75 11.62 4.31
N PRO A 33 -7.88 11.26 4.95
CA PRO A 33 -8.40 9.89 4.90
C PRO A 33 -8.71 9.42 3.46
N GLY A 34 -8.94 10.36 2.55
CA GLY A 34 -9.14 10.10 1.12
C GLY A 34 -7.93 9.44 0.44
N LEU A 35 -6.70 9.63 0.94
CA LEU A 35 -5.50 9.03 0.35
C LEU A 35 -5.51 7.50 0.45
N ARG A 36 -6.11 6.93 1.50
CA ARG A 36 -6.29 5.48 1.60
C ARG A 36 -7.24 4.97 0.53
N MET A 37 -8.40 5.61 0.42
CA MET A 37 -9.41 5.27 -0.59
C MET A 37 -8.85 5.42 -2.01
N GLU A 38 -8.03 6.44 -2.25
CA GLU A 38 -7.36 6.66 -3.52
C GLU A 38 -6.32 5.57 -3.83
N ARG A 39 -5.54 5.11 -2.85
CA ARG A 39 -4.57 4.01 -3.02
C ARG A 39 -5.26 2.69 -3.38
N GLU A 40 -6.32 2.34 -2.65
CA GLU A 40 -7.12 1.14 -2.93
C GLU A 40 -7.80 1.24 -4.31
N LYS A 41 -8.36 2.41 -4.63
CA LYS A 41 -8.95 2.69 -5.95
C LYS A 41 -7.92 2.57 -7.06
N LYS A 42 -6.72 3.12 -6.89
CA LYS A 42 -5.64 3.02 -7.87
C LYS A 42 -5.21 1.57 -8.09
N MET A 43 -5.18 0.73 -7.04
CA MET A 43 -4.95 -0.70 -7.19
C MET A 43 -5.99 -1.35 -8.10
N LYS A 44 -7.29 -1.13 -7.85
CA LYS A 44 -8.37 -1.70 -8.67
C LYS A 44 -8.41 -1.11 -10.08
N ASP A 45 -8.56 0.20 -10.20
CA ASP A 45 -8.91 0.89 -11.44
C ASP A 45 -7.73 1.08 -12.38
N SER A 46 -6.50 1.03 -11.88
CA SER A 46 -5.28 1.18 -12.71
C SER A 46 -4.51 -0.12 -12.80
N TRP A 47 -3.99 -0.66 -11.69
CA TRP A 47 -3.07 -1.80 -11.77
C TRP A 47 -3.77 -3.09 -12.21
N ILE A 48 -4.80 -3.50 -11.47
CA ILE A 48 -5.55 -4.72 -11.77
C ILE A 48 -6.26 -4.60 -13.12
N ALA A 49 -6.93 -3.47 -13.38
CA ALA A 49 -7.58 -3.21 -14.67
C ALA A 49 -6.65 -3.25 -15.89
N ASN A 50 -5.34 -2.99 -15.71
CA ASN A 50 -4.33 -3.07 -16.77
C ASN A 50 -3.56 -4.41 -16.79
N GLY A 51 -4.07 -5.45 -16.12
CA GLY A 51 -3.58 -6.82 -16.26
C GLY A 51 -2.62 -7.28 -15.16
N VAL A 52 -2.42 -6.52 -14.08
CA VAL A 52 -1.73 -7.04 -12.90
C VAL A 52 -2.59 -8.15 -12.27
N ARG A 53 -1.99 -9.33 -12.06
CA ARG A 53 -2.70 -10.51 -11.53
C ARG A 53 -2.73 -10.57 -10.00
N LEU A 54 -1.69 -10.07 -9.36
CA LEU A 54 -1.51 -10.03 -7.91
C LEU A 54 -0.82 -8.73 -7.51
N ALA A 55 -1.37 -8.00 -6.54
CA ALA A 55 -0.76 -6.81 -5.98
C ALA A 55 -0.97 -6.74 -4.46
N TRP A 56 -0.01 -6.12 -3.75
CA TRP A 56 -0.10 -5.90 -2.31
C TRP A 56 0.00 -4.42 -2.00
N LEU A 57 -0.93 -3.92 -1.18
CA LEU A 57 -0.83 -2.63 -0.52
C LEU A 57 -0.49 -2.88 0.95
N ILE A 58 0.73 -2.54 1.35
CA ILE A 58 1.23 -2.77 2.71
C ILE A 58 1.13 -1.46 3.48
N ASP A 59 0.52 -1.50 4.66
CA ASP A 59 0.42 -0.41 5.63
C ASP A 59 1.21 -0.80 6.90
N PRO A 60 2.49 -0.38 7.01
CA PRO A 60 3.32 -0.67 8.19
C PRO A 60 2.85 -0.01 9.49
N PHE A 61 2.04 1.03 9.42
CA PHE A 61 1.59 1.76 10.59
C PHE A 61 0.39 1.10 11.26
N GLU A 62 -0.54 0.58 10.45
CA GLU A 62 -1.67 -0.23 10.93
C GLU A 62 -1.33 -1.73 11.03
N GLU A 63 -0.12 -2.14 10.60
CA GLU A 63 0.28 -3.53 10.39
C GLU A 63 -0.77 -4.32 9.57
N LYS A 64 -1.17 -3.76 8.44
CA LYS A 64 -2.13 -4.39 7.52
C LYS A 64 -1.54 -4.57 6.15
N ALA A 65 -1.92 -5.66 5.49
CA ALA A 65 -1.65 -5.87 4.08
C ALA A 65 -2.97 -6.15 3.36
N TYR A 66 -3.23 -5.42 2.28
CA TYR A 66 -4.36 -5.65 1.39
C TYR A 66 -3.86 -6.38 0.16
N ILE A 67 -4.52 -7.47 -0.18
CA ILE A 67 -4.15 -8.33 -1.30
C ILE A 67 -5.20 -8.15 -2.38
N PHE A 68 -4.75 -7.77 -3.57
CA PHE A 68 -5.61 -7.57 -4.73
C PHE A 68 -5.30 -8.63 -5.78
N HIS A 69 -6.35 -9.23 -6.30
CA HIS A 69 -6.28 -10.19 -7.39
C HIS A 69 -7.13 -9.68 -8.56
N ALA A 70 -6.86 -10.19 -9.76
CA ALA A 70 -7.64 -9.85 -10.94
C ALA A 70 -9.05 -10.44 -10.95
N ASP A 71 -9.28 -11.52 -10.21
CA ASP A 71 -10.47 -12.37 -10.32
C ASP A 71 -11.29 -12.49 -9.03
N LYS A 72 -10.86 -11.83 -7.94
CA LYS A 72 -11.59 -11.84 -6.66
C LYS A 72 -11.51 -10.51 -5.92
N GLU A 73 -12.40 -10.35 -4.94
CA GLU A 73 -12.40 -9.18 -4.06
C GLU A 73 -11.13 -9.12 -3.19
N PRO A 74 -10.67 -7.92 -2.82
CA PRO A 74 -9.47 -7.77 -2.02
C PRO A 74 -9.59 -8.44 -0.65
N GLU A 75 -8.51 -9.08 -0.24
CA GLU A 75 -8.38 -9.68 1.09
C GLU A 75 -7.54 -8.77 1.99
N THR A 76 -7.77 -8.82 3.31
CA THR A 76 -6.98 -8.06 4.28
C THR A 76 -6.34 -8.99 5.28
N ILE A 77 -5.02 -8.91 5.40
CA ILE A 77 -4.25 -9.52 6.48
C ILE A 77 -3.97 -8.46 7.54
N ILE A 78 -4.25 -8.81 8.79
CA ILE A 78 -3.95 -8.00 9.98
C ILE A 78 -2.80 -8.67 10.73
N GLY A 79 -1.81 -7.88 11.11
CA GLY A 79 -0.60 -8.31 11.82
C GLY A 79 0.53 -8.68 10.87
N PHE A 80 1.76 -8.30 11.26
CA PHE A 80 3.00 -8.61 10.53
C PHE A 80 3.74 -9.82 11.11
N ASP A 81 3.00 -10.78 11.67
CA ASP A 81 3.46 -12.11 12.09
C ASP A 81 3.24 -13.18 11.00
N LYS A 82 2.81 -12.75 9.81
CA LYS A 82 2.39 -13.59 8.69
C LYS A 82 3.25 -13.35 7.46
N VAL A 83 3.04 -14.21 6.47
CA VAL A 83 3.70 -14.12 5.16
C VAL A 83 2.69 -13.92 4.05
N LEU A 84 3.13 -13.30 2.96
CA LEU A 84 2.39 -13.26 1.70
C LEU A 84 3.06 -14.21 0.69
N SER A 85 2.26 -15.05 0.04
CA SER A 85 2.73 -15.96 -1.02
C SER A 85 2.59 -15.29 -2.38
N GLY A 86 3.58 -15.48 -3.26
CA GLY A 86 3.48 -15.10 -4.67
C GLY A 86 2.47 -15.94 -5.48
N GLU A 87 1.88 -16.97 -4.87
CA GLU A 87 0.86 -17.83 -5.48
C GLU A 87 1.32 -18.42 -6.82
N ASP A 88 0.41 -18.59 -7.79
CA ASP A 88 0.74 -19.03 -9.15
C ASP A 88 1.40 -17.90 -9.98
N VAL A 89 1.30 -16.65 -9.53
CA VAL A 89 1.87 -15.49 -10.21
C VAL A 89 3.39 -15.49 -10.11
N LEU A 90 3.92 -15.82 -8.94
CA LEU A 90 5.34 -15.97 -8.66
C LEU A 90 5.59 -17.19 -7.76
N PRO A 91 5.57 -18.41 -8.34
CA PRO A 91 5.64 -19.65 -7.58
C PRO A 91 6.89 -19.74 -6.70
N GLY A 92 6.70 -20.08 -5.43
CA GLY A 92 7.78 -20.24 -4.45
C GLY A 92 8.27 -18.93 -3.82
N PHE A 93 7.75 -17.77 -4.24
CA PHE A 93 8.05 -16.51 -3.59
C PHE A 93 7.23 -16.34 -2.30
N VAL A 94 7.89 -15.86 -1.26
CA VAL A 94 7.30 -15.58 0.04
C VAL A 94 7.83 -14.24 0.53
N LEU A 95 6.93 -13.36 0.96
CA LEU A 95 7.26 -12.09 1.59
C LEU A 95 6.92 -12.16 3.08
N GLU A 96 7.94 -12.11 3.92
CA GLU A 96 7.82 -12.03 5.38
C GLU A 96 7.35 -10.62 5.77
N LEU A 97 6.13 -10.47 6.30
CA LEU A 97 5.62 -9.14 6.67
C LEU A 97 6.36 -8.54 7.87
N SER A 98 7.03 -9.38 8.66
CA SER A 98 7.83 -8.92 9.81
C SER A 98 8.93 -7.94 9.42
N GLU A 99 9.44 -8.02 8.18
CA GLU A 99 10.46 -7.10 7.64
C GLU A 99 9.98 -5.64 7.55
N PHE A 100 8.66 -5.41 7.56
CA PHE A 100 8.06 -4.09 7.51
C PHE A 100 7.66 -3.56 8.89
N LYS A 101 7.91 -4.30 9.98
CA LYS A 101 7.61 -3.80 11.33
C LYS A 101 8.44 -2.57 11.63
N LEU A 102 7.76 -1.51 12.04
CA LEU A 102 8.42 -0.29 12.49
C LEU A 102 8.94 -0.53 13.91
N PHE A 103 10.25 -0.32 14.12
CA PHE A 103 10.82 -0.35 15.47
C PHE A 103 10.27 0.86 16.24
N VAL A 104 9.56 0.58 17.34
CA VAL A 104 9.09 1.59 18.30
C VAL A 104 10.12 1.71 19.42
#